data_AF-F1CZP4-F1
#
_entry.id   AF-F1CZP4-F1
#
_cell.length_a   1.000
_cell.length_b   1.000
_cell.length_c   1.000
_cell.angle_alpha   90.00
_cell.angle_beta   90.00
_cell.angle_gamma   90.00
#
_symmetry.space_group_name_H-M   'P 1'
#
loop_
_entity.id
_entity.type
_entity.pdbx_description
1 polymer ?
#
loop_
_entity_poly.entity_id
_entity_poly.type
_entity_poly.pdbx_seq_one_letter_code
_entity_poly.pdbx_strand_id
1 'polypeptide(L)'
;ENGSPVKQYKLVISNGSSSQVCSVNVKPNAILKDKWNLDELSSDLYRTPSWMTIAPGGTYDQAGYVAYGNSVPTVTAVQNC
;
A
#
# COMPACT_ATOMS: atom_id res chain seq x y z
N GLU A 1 -6.66 18.15 -10.36
CA GLU A 1 -6.55 19.54 -9.85
C GLU A 1 -5.12 20.01 -10.04
N ASN A 2 -4.91 21.28 -10.40
CA ASN A 2 -3.61 21.84 -10.85
C ASN A 2 -2.96 21.12 -12.05
N GLY A 3 -3.74 20.74 -13.06
CA GLY A 3 -3.24 20.18 -14.32
C GLY A 3 -2.73 18.73 -14.28
N SER A 4 -2.52 18.16 -13.09
CA SER A 4 -2.17 16.74 -12.95
C SER A 4 -3.42 15.85 -12.97
N PRO A 5 -3.41 14.74 -13.74
CA PRO A 5 -4.53 13.79 -13.74
C PRO A 5 -4.68 13.16 -12.37
N VAL A 6 -5.92 12.99 -11.92
CA VAL A 6 -6.24 12.28 -10.67
C VAL A 6 -6.52 10.83 -11.02
N LYS A 7 -5.82 9.88 -10.39
CA LYS A 7 -5.94 8.45 -10.67
C LYS A 7 -6.15 7.67 -9.39
N GLN A 8 -7.03 6.67 -9.46
CA GLN A 8 -7.30 5.74 -8.38
C GLN A 8 -6.51 4.45 -8.61
N TYR A 9 -5.85 3.96 -7.57
CA TYR A 9 -5.04 2.75 -7.59
C TYR A 9 -5.55 1.75 -6.56
N LYS A 10 -5.62 0.48 -6.95
CA LYS A 10 -5.83 -0.65 -6.05
C LYS A 10 -4.47 -1.30 -5.80
N LEU A 11 -4.09 -1.47 -4.53
CA LEU A 11 -2.89 -2.22 -4.16
C LEU A 11 -3.24 -3.69 -4.09
N VAL A 12 -2.46 -4.52 -4.78
CA VAL A 12 -2.54 -5.99 -4.72
C VAL A 12 -1.21 -6.48 -4.18
N ILE A 13 -1.21 -7.04 -2.98
CA ILE A 13 -0.01 -7.48 -2.27
C ILE A 13 -0.08 -9.00 -2.12
N SER A 14 0.79 -9.72 -2.82
CA SER A 14 0.89 -11.19 -2.73
C SER A 14 2.03 -11.59 -1.80
N ASN A 15 1.77 -12.54 -0.90
CA ASN A 15 2.80 -13.11 -0.03
C ASN A 15 3.39 -14.37 -0.68
N GLY A 16 4.52 -14.23 -1.35
CA GLY A 16 5.27 -15.35 -1.92
C GLY A 16 6.19 -16.08 -0.93
N SER A 17 6.21 -15.67 0.34
CA SER A 17 7.06 -16.27 1.37
C SER A 17 6.38 -17.44 2.09
N SER A 18 7.14 -18.15 2.93
CA SER A 18 6.65 -19.23 3.79
C SER A 18 6.11 -18.77 5.15
N SER A 19 6.19 -17.47 5.47
CA SER A 19 5.76 -16.91 6.75
C SER A 19 4.49 -16.08 6.57
N GLN A 20 3.69 -15.93 7.62
CA GLN A 20 2.55 -15.03 7.57
C GLN A 20 3.06 -13.58 7.58
N VAL A 21 2.46 -12.72 6.77
CA VAL A 21 2.76 -11.27 6.76
C VAL A 21 1.67 -10.56 7.55
N CYS A 22 2.06 -9.75 8.53
CA CYS A 22 1.13 -8.95 9.35
C CYS A 22 1.15 -7.45 9.01
N SER A 23 2.15 -6.99 8.27
CA SER A 23 2.20 -5.59 7.85
C SER A 23 3.18 -5.39 6.69
N VAL A 24 2.84 -4.49 5.78
CA VAL A 24 3.70 -4.04 4.67
C VAL A 24 3.74 -2.52 4.66
N ASN A 25 4.94 -1.95 4.68
CA ASN A 25 5.15 -0.54 4.45
C ASN A 25 5.30 -0.28 2.95
N VAL A 26 4.58 0.71 2.44
CA VAL A 26 4.52 1.05 1.01
C VAL A 26 4.75 2.55 0.82
N LYS A 27 5.57 2.89 -0.16
CA LYS A 27 5.70 4.26 -0.70
C LYS A 27 4.97 4.34 -2.03
N PRO A 28 3.90 5.14 -2.17
CA PRO A 28 3.22 5.36 -3.44
C PRO A 28 4.08 6.09 -4.48
N ASN A 29 5.12 6.83 -4.05
CA ASN A 29 5.97 7.64 -4.92
C ASN A 29 5.14 8.66 -5.74
N ALA A 30 4.07 9.17 -5.13
CA ALA A 30 3.17 10.16 -5.72
C ALA A 30 2.42 10.89 -4.61
N ILE A 31 2.02 12.13 -4.86
CA ILE A 31 1.23 12.91 -3.89
C ILE A 31 -0.17 12.31 -3.83
N LEU A 32 -0.57 11.87 -2.64
CA LEU A 32 -1.90 11.31 -2.41
C LEU A 32 -2.95 12.42 -2.25
N LYS A 33 -4.10 12.21 -2.89
CA LYS A 33 -5.34 12.94 -2.67
C LYS A 33 -6.19 12.28 -1.57
N ASP A 34 -6.24 10.95 -1.56
CA ASP A 34 -7.03 10.16 -0.62
C ASP A 34 -6.47 8.74 -0.46
N LYS A 35 -6.84 8.01 0.60
CA LYS A 35 -6.39 6.64 0.89
C LYS A 35 -7.43 5.86 1.70
N TRP A 36 -7.48 4.55 1.50
CA TRP A 36 -8.25 3.63 2.34
C TRP A 36 -7.44 2.37 2.65
N ASN A 37 -7.66 1.83 3.85
CA ASN A 37 -6.91 0.68 4.39
C ASN A 37 -5.39 0.88 4.25
N LEU A 38 -4.92 2.09 4.54
CA LEU A 38 -3.52 2.49 4.62
C LEU A 38 -3.36 3.50 5.76
N ASP A 39 -2.54 3.15 6.74
CA ASP A 39 -2.17 4.03 7.84
C ASP A 39 -0.94 4.86 7.43
N GLU A 40 -0.96 6.14 7.70
CA GLU A 40 0.19 7.02 7.43
C GLU A 40 1.22 6.91 8.57
N LEU A 41 2.46 6.56 8.23
CA LEU A 41 3.57 6.51 9.18
C LEU A 41 4.36 7.82 9.18
N SER A 42 4.59 8.37 7.99
CA SER A 42 5.24 9.66 7.78
C SER A 42 4.96 10.15 6.35
N SER A 43 5.49 11.31 5.98
CA SER A 43 5.32 11.86 4.63
C SER A 43 5.76 10.86 3.56
N ASP A 44 4.84 10.51 2.65
CA ASP A 44 5.01 9.53 1.56
C ASP A 44 5.35 8.09 2.04
N LEU A 45 5.08 7.75 3.31
CA LEU A 45 5.25 6.41 3.83
C LEU A 45 3.99 5.92 4.53
N TYR A 46 3.42 4.85 4.00
CA TYR A 46 2.18 4.25 4.49
C TYR A 46 2.41 2.80 4.88
N ARG A 47 1.47 2.27 5.66
CA ARG A 47 1.46 0.88 6.13
C ARG A 47 0.07 0.29 5.94
N THR A 48 -0.01 -0.98 5.58
CA THR A 48 -1.27 -1.73 5.66
C THR A 48 -1.83 -1.75 7.09
N PRO A 49 -3.13 -1.87 7.30
CA PRO A 49 -3.72 -1.78 8.64
C PRO A 49 -3.21 -2.89 9.56
N SER A 50 -3.15 -2.66 10.86
CA SER A 50 -2.63 -3.63 11.84
C SER A 50 -3.42 -4.94 11.93
N TRP A 51 -4.66 -4.95 11.45
CA TRP A 51 -5.52 -6.14 11.36
C TRP A 51 -5.28 -6.96 10.08
N MET A 52 -4.50 -6.44 9.13
CA MET A 52 -4.20 -7.13 7.88
C MET A 52 -3.28 -8.32 8.16
N THR A 53 -3.64 -9.48 7.60
CA THR A 53 -2.75 -10.65 7.55
C THR A 53 -2.77 -11.26 6.15
N ILE A 54 -1.62 -11.76 5.70
CA ILE A 54 -1.48 -12.50 4.44
C ILE A 54 -0.80 -13.82 4.74
N ALA A 55 -1.55 -14.92 4.65
CA ALA A 55 -0.99 -16.26 4.75
C ALA A 55 0.06 -16.53 3.65
N PRO A 56 0.97 -17.51 3.80
CA PRO A 56 1.83 -17.98 2.72
C PRO A 56 1.02 -18.29 1.45
N GLY A 57 1.42 -17.73 0.31
CA GLY A 57 0.70 -17.83 -0.97
C GLY A 57 -0.57 -16.96 -1.08
N GLY A 58 -0.96 -16.27 -0.02
CA GLY A 58 -2.15 -15.42 0.02
C GLY A 58 -1.98 -14.07 -0.70
N THR A 59 -3.08 -13.35 -0.86
CA THR A 59 -3.09 -12.00 -1.42
C THR A 59 -4.00 -11.08 -0.61
N TYR A 60 -3.55 -9.86 -0.38
CA TYR A 60 -4.34 -8.76 0.18
C TYR A 60 -4.56 -7.69 -0.87
N ASP A 61 -5.82 -7.36 -1.14
CA ASP A 61 -6.22 -6.47 -2.22
C ASP A 61 -7.24 -5.41 -1.80
N GLN A 62 -7.40 -5.18 -0.48
CA GLN A 62 -8.40 -4.26 0.07
C GLN A 62 -7.87 -2.83 0.26
N ALA A 63 -6.58 -2.59 0.06
CA ALA A 63 -5.96 -1.28 0.17
C ALA A 63 -5.91 -0.54 -1.16
N GLY A 64 -5.90 0.79 -1.09
CA GLY A 64 -5.71 1.63 -2.26
C GLY A 64 -5.69 3.10 -1.93
N TYR A 65 -5.46 3.90 -2.96
CA TYR A 65 -5.29 5.34 -2.84
C TYR A 65 -5.67 6.06 -4.12
N VAL A 66 -5.92 7.36 -3.99
CA VAL A 66 -6.05 8.30 -5.10
C VAL A 66 -4.80 9.18 -5.10
N ALA A 67 -4.14 9.31 -6.25
CA ALA A 67 -2.92 10.13 -6.38
C ALA A 67 -3.03 11.13 -7.54
N TYR A 68 -2.25 12.21 -7.43
CA TYR A 68 -2.00 13.14 -8.51
C TYR A 68 -0.85 12.61 -9.38
N GLY A 69 -1.11 12.42 -10.67
CA GLY A 69 -0.13 11.89 -11.62
C GLY A 69 -0.02 10.36 -11.63
N ASN A 70 1.12 9.88 -12.12
CA ASN A 70 1.43 8.46 -12.14
C ASN A 70 2.03 8.04 -10.80
N SER A 71 1.63 6.87 -10.31
CA SER A 71 2.18 6.26 -9.10
C SER A 71 2.70 4.88 -9.45
N VAL A 72 3.90 4.58 -8.96
CA VAL A 72 4.53 3.26 -9.04
C VAL A 72 4.96 2.92 -7.62
N PRO A 73 4.16 2.15 -6.87
CA PRO A 73 4.41 1.94 -5.45
C PRO A 73 5.62 1.02 -5.22
N THR A 74 6.34 1.27 -4.13
CA THR A 74 7.47 0.46 -3.66
C THR A 74 7.19 -0.11 -2.28
N VAL A 75 7.44 -1.40 -2.07
CA VAL A 75 7.48 -2.01 -0.73
C VAL A 75 8.80 -1.63 -0.05
N THR A 76 8.73 -1.03 1.14
CA THR A 76 9.94 -0.61 1.88
C THR A 76 10.25 -1.44 3.12
N ALA A 77 9.24 -2.12 3.67
CA ALA A 77 9.43 -3.05 4.78
C ALA A 77 8.30 -4.07 4.80
N VAL A 78 8.60 -5.28 5.25
CA VAL A 78 7.64 -6.35 5.48
C VAL A 78 7.84 -6.84 6.91
N GLN A 79 6.74 -6.94 7.66
CA GLN A 79 6.73 -7.52 9.00
C GLN A 79 6.01 -8.86 8.95
N ASN A 80 6.75 -9.90 9.32
CA ASN A 80 6.20 -11.24 9.48
C ASN A 80 5.64 -11.44 10.89
N CYS A 81 4.78 -12.44 10.97
CA CYS A 81 4.29 -13.13 12.13
C CYS A 81 4.34 -14.64 11.80
#